data_AF-A0A9W8YI98-F1
#
_entry.id   AF-A0A9W8YI98-F1
#
_cell.length_a   1.000
_cell.length_b   1.000
_cell.length_c   1.000
_cell.angle_alpha   90.00
_cell.angle_beta   90.00
_cell.angle_gamma   90.00
#
_symmetry.space_group_name_H-M   'P 1'
#
loop_
_entity.id
_entity.type
_entity.pdbx_description
1 polymer ?
#
loop_
_entity_poly.entity_id
_entity_poly.type
_entity_poly.pdbx_seq_one_letter_code
_entity_poly.pdbx_strand_id
1 'polypeptide(L)'
;MQEALMIATRANMRKFFDGKKAEDLQNRLVAIGPRELVFAAPSDKLFGIGFGATDAEQASRDQWGQNLFGESLDTVRKKIAQMSDPEFPGVFDKFGGKKNVYW
;
A
#
# COMPACT_ATOMS: atom_id res chain seq x y z
N MET A 1 -17.11 8.56 0.21
CA MET A 1 -16.02 7.58 0.43
C MET A 1 -15.25 7.29 -0.86
N GLN A 2 -15.91 6.82 -1.94
CA GLN A 2 -15.27 6.54 -3.24
C GLN A 2 -14.43 7.71 -3.81
N GLU A 3 -14.93 8.94 -3.70
CA GLU A 3 -14.21 10.13 -4.16
C GLU A 3 -12.91 10.39 -3.39
N ALA A 4 -12.91 10.21 -2.06
CA ALA A 4 -11.73 10.41 -1.23
C ALA A 4 -10.62 9.40 -1.55
N LEU A 5 -11.00 8.12 -1.74
CA LEU A 5 -10.08 7.08 -2.19
C LEU A 5 -9.51 7.40 -3.59
N MET A 6 -10.36 7.85 -4.53
CA MET A 6 -9.89 8.26 -5.86
C MET A 6 -8.86 9.40 -5.76
N ILE A 7 -9.12 10.42 -4.95
CA ILE A 7 -8.19 11.55 -4.76
C ILE A 7 -6.86 11.06 -4.19
N ALA A 8 -6.90 10.25 -3.12
CA ALA A 8 -5.69 9.69 -2.51
C ALA A 8 -4.88 8.84 -3.50
N THR A 9 -5.55 7.98 -4.26
CA THR A 9 -4.92 7.15 -5.30
C THR A 9 -4.29 8.01 -6.40
N ARG A 10 -4.98 9.03 -6.89
CA ARG A 10 -4.41 9.95 -7.91
C ARG A 10 -3.20 10.72 -7.40
N ALA A 11 -3.25 11.19 -6.15
CA ALA A 11 -2.13 11.89 -5.53
C ALA A 11 -0.92 10.95 -5.34
N ASN A 12 -1.16 9.73 -4.86
CA ASN A 12 -0.11 8.73 -4.71
C ASN A 12 0.47 8.31 -6.08
N MET A 13 -0.35 8.10 -7.11
CA MET A 13 0.15 7.85 -8.48
C MET A 13 1.14 8.93 -8.91
N ARG A 14 0.79 10.23 -8.78
CA ARG A 14 1.73 11.31 -9.13
C ARG A 14 3.01 11.29 -8.31
N LYS A 15 2.90 11.04 -7.00
CA LYS A 15 4.07 10.97 -6.11
C LYS A 15 5.04 9.85 -6.52
N PHE A 16 4.51 8.69 -6.90
CA PHE A 16 5.31 7.51 -7.20
C PHE A 16 5.75 7.42 -8.67
N PHE A 17 5.10 8.10 -9.62
CA PHE A 17 5.46 8.03 -11.04
C PHE A 17 6.07 9.32 -11.62
N ASP A 18 5.70 10.50 -11.10
CA ASP A 18 6.09 11.78 -11.74
C ASP A 18 7.21 12.52 -10.97
N GLY A 19 7.56 12.05 -9.77
CA GLY A 19 8.53 12.71 -8.90
C GLY A 19 9.99 12.41 -9.22
N LYS A 20 10.91 13.31 -8.86
CA LYS A 20 12.38 13.10 -9.01
C LYS A 20 12.92 11.88 -8.26
N LYS A 21 12.17 11.38 -7.26
CA LYS A 21 12.50 10.20 -6.46
C LYS A 21 11.59 9.00 -6.78
N ALA A 22 10.90 9.02 -7.93
CA ALA A 22 9.93 8.00 -8.29
C ALA A 22 10.50 6.58 -8.18
N GLU A 23 11.65 6.33 -8.79
CA GLU A 23 12.30 5.00 -8.78
C GLU A 23 12.59 4.48 -7.37
N ASP A 24 13.25 5.29 -6.52
CA ASP A 24 13.52 4.93 -5.12
C ASP A 24 12.23 4.66 -4.33
N LEU A 25 11.21 5.50 -4.50
CA LEU A 25 9.93 5.34 -3.82
C LEU A 25 9.21 4.06 -4.28
N GLN A 26 9.20 3.77 -5.58
CA GLN A 26 8.61 2.55 -6.13
C GLN A 26 9.31 1.30 -5.58
N ASN A 27 10.65 1.29 -5.59
CA ASN A 27 11.45 0.19 -5.05
C ASN A 27 11.14 -0.05 -3.56
N ARG A 28 11.06 1.02 -2.77
CA ARG A 28 10.70 0.93 -1.34
C ARG A 28 9.27 0.42 -1.14
N LEU A 29 8.32 0.83 -1.99
CA LEU A 29 6.93 0.42 -1.88
C LEU A 29 6.74 -1.07 -2.21
N VAL A 30 7.42 -1.57 -3.25
CA VAL A 30 7.37 -3.00 -3.62
C VAL A 30 8.12 -3.87 -2.61
N ALA A 31 9.24 -3.38 -2.04
CA ALA A 31 10.02 -4.11 -1.03
C ALA A 31 9.23 -4.48 0.25
N ILE A 32 8.14 -3.77 0.54
CA ILE A 32 7.23 -4.10 1.67
C ILE A 32 6.55 -5.46 1.45
N GLY A 33 6.44 -5.91 0.19
CA GLY A 33 5.88 -7.20 -0.19
C GLY A 33 4.35 -7.25 0.00
N PRO A 34 3.76 -8.38 0.42
CA PRO A 34 2.31 -8.53 0.55
C PRO A 34 1.73 -7.92 1.83
N ARG A 35 2.57 -7.38 2.72
CA ARG A 35 2.12 -6.80 3.98
C ARG A 35 1.17 -5.63 3.71
N GLU A 36 0.09 -5.59 4.46
CA GLU A 36 -0.81 -4.44 4.43
C GLU A 36 -0.10 -3.21 5.01
N LEU A 37 -0.24 -2.08 4.32
CA LEU A 37 0.19 -0.79 4.83
C LEU A 37 -0.96 -0.10 5.53
N VAL A 38 -0.71 0.34 6.75
CA VAL A 38 -1.73 0.95 7.60
C VAL A 38 -1.26 2.33 8.02
N PHE A 39 -2.12 3.33 7.88
CA PHE A 39 -1.81 4.68 8.33
C PHE A 39 -2.29 4.89 9.76
N ALA A 40 -1.37 4.68 10.71
CA ALA A 40 -1.61 4.81 12.14
C ALA A 40 -1.72 6.29 12.56
N ALA A 41 -2.93 6.83 12.47
CA ALA A 41 -3.27 8.19 12.86
C ALA A 41 -4.45 8.15 13.87
N PRO A 42 -4.23 8.42 15.17
CA PRO A 42 -5.27 8.37 16.20
C PRO A 42 -6.48 9.27 15.91
N SER A 43 -6.25 10.42 15.26
CA SER A 43 -7.28 11.41 14.96
C SER A 43 -7.99 11.20 13.61
N ASP A 44 -7.54 10.25 12.79
CA ASP A 44 -8.05 10.05 11.44
C ASP A 44 -8.56 8.63 11.23
N LYS A 45 -9.89 8.48 11.17
CA LYS A 45 -10.58 7.21 10.90
C LYS A 45 -10.96 7.01 9.43
N LEU A 46 -10.68 7.99 8.57
CA LEU A 46 -11.01 7.92 7.14
C LEU A 46 -9.78 7.52 6.33
N PHE A 47 -8.73 8.34 6.31
CA PHE A 47 -7.50 7.96 5.61
C PHE A 47 -6.63 7.05 6.47
N GLY A 48 -6.74 7.17 7.79
CA GLY A 48 -6.05 6.34 8.76
C GLY A 48 -6.93 5.27 9.42
N ILE A 49 -6.30 4.52 10.33
CA ILE A 49 -6.95 3.48 11.13
C ILE A 49 -7.56 4.01 12.43
N GLY A 50 -7.41 5.30 12.77
CA GLY A 50 -7.96 5.87 14.00
C GLY A 50 -7.25 5.47 15.29
N PHE A 51 -6.07 4.87 15.18
CA PHE A 51 -5.24 4.44 16.31
C PHE A 51 -3.77 4.79 16.06
N GLY A 52 -3.02 4.99 17.14
CA GLY A 52 -1.56 5.00 17.08
C GLY A 52 -1.03 3.59 16.86
N ALA A 53 0.22 3.45 16.41
CA ALA A 53 0.78 2.14 16.08
C ALA A 53 0.72 1.14 17.26
N THR A 54 1.09 1.58 18.46
CA THR A 54 1.07 0.76 19.68
C THR A 54 -0.36 0.38 20.12
N ASP A 55 -1.32 1.29 19.98
CA ASP A 55 -2.70 1.05 20.39
C ASP A 55 -3.41 0.13 19.37
N ALA A 56 -3.05 0.25 18.10
CA ALA A 56 -3.59 -0.56 17.02
C ALA A 56 -3.31 -2.06 17.21
N GLU A 57 -2.15 -2.42 17.79
CA GLU A 57 -1.80 -3.81 18.09
C GLU A 57 -2.70 -4.44 19.17
N GLN A 58 -3.26 -3.62 20.05
CA GLN A 58 -4.14 -4.05 21.13
C GLN A 58 -5.63 -3.93 20.76
N ALA A 59 -5.95 -3.08 19.79
CA ALA A 59 -7.30 -2.88 19.29
C ALA A 59 -7.71 -3.98 18.30
N SER A 60 -8.96 -4.41 18.39
CA SER A 60 -9.53 -5.34 17.40
C SER A 60 -9.71 -4.65 16.04
N ARG A 61 -9.54 -5.42 14.96
CA ARG A 61 -9.49 -4.86 13.59
C ARG A 61 -10.81 -4.22 13.16
N ASP A 62 -11.94 -4.68 13.69
CA ASP A 62 -13.28 -4.11 13.47
C ASP A 62 -13.45 -2.71 14.07
N GLN A 63 -12.59 -2.31 15.02
CA GLN A 63 -12.59 -0.98 15.59
C GLN A 63 -11.84 0.04 14.74
N TRP A 64 -11.02 -0.43 13.80
CA TRP A 64 -10.17 0.43 12.98
C TRP A 64 -10.98 1.27 12.01
N GLY A 65 -10.42 2.42 11.65
CA GLY A 65 -10.88 3.26 10.55
C GLY A 65 -10.69 2.61 9.18
N GLN A 66 -11.07 3.35 8.13
CA GLN A 66 -11.14 2.85 6.76
C GLN A 66 -9.77 2.63 6.11
N ASN A 67 -8.70 3.24 6.62
CA ASN A 67 -7.34 3.10 6.07
C ASN A 67 -7.24 3.41 4.55
N LEU A 68 -8.00 4.38 4.04
CA LEU A 68 -8.03 4.66 2.60
C LEU A 68 -6.65 5.03 2.03
N PHE A 69 -5.75 5.57 2.86
CA PHE A 69 -4.38 5.84 2.42
C PHE A 69 -3.60 4.55 2.15
N GLY A 70 -3.72 3.56 3.04
CA GLY A 70 -3.14 2.23 2.85
C GLY A 70 -3.68 1.54 1.59
N GLU A 71 -4.99 1.57 1.40
CA GLU A 71 -5.65 1.01 0.20
C GLU A 71 -5.17 1.69 -1.10
N SER A 72 -5.05 3.02 -1.08
CA SER A 72 -4.55 3.76 -2.24
C SER A 72 -3.09 3.43 -2.58
N LEU A 73 -2.24 3.19 -1.58
CA LEU A 73 -0.86 2.76 -1.77
C LEU A 73 -0.79 1.33 -2.31
N ASP A 74 -1.67 0.43 -1.87
CA ASP A 74 -1.75 -0.92 -2.42
C ASP A 74 -2.14 -0.91 -3.91
N THR A 75 -3.05 -0.01 -4.32
CA THR A 75 -3.39 0.19 -5.73
C THR A 75 -2.17 0.63 -6.55
N VAL A 76 -1.39 1.60 -6.05
CA VAL A 76 -0.15 2.04 -6.70
C VAL A 76 0.88 0.90 -6.76
N ARG A 77 1.04 0.14 -5.66
CA ARG A 77 1.96 -1.02 -5.59
C ARG A 77 1.62 -2.07 -6.64
N LYS A 78 0.33 -2.41 -6.79
CA LYS A 78 -0.16 -3.34 -7.83
C LYS A 78 0.15 -2.84 -9.23
N LYS A 79 -0.02 -1.53 -9.47
CA LYS A 79 0.29 -0.93 -10.77
C LYS A 79 1.79 -1.01 -11.10
N ILE A 80 2.66 -0.74 -10.13
CA ILE A 80 4.12 -0.88 -10.31
C ILE A 80 4.47 -2.33 -10.64
N ALA A 81 3.93 -3.30 -9.88
CA ALA A 81 4.17 -4.72 -10.10
C ALA A 81 3.74 -5.19 -11.50
N GLN A 82 2.55 -4.76 -11.97
CA GLN A 82 2.06 -5.06 -13.32
C GLN A 82 2.92 -4.43 -14.43
N MET A 83 3.54 -3.29 -14.18
CA MET A 83 4.42 -2.65 -15.16
C MET A 83 5.79 -3.32 -15.22
N SER A 84 6.28 -3.85 -14.10
CA SER A 84 7.54 -4.61 -14.06
C SER A 84 7.41 -6.03 -14.62
N ASP A 85 6.25 -6.65 -14.48
CA ASP A 85 5.95 -7.98 -15.02
C ASP A 85 4.47 -8.01 -15.47
N PRO A 86 4.20 -7.85 -16.79
CA PRO A 86 2.85 -7.81 -17.34
C PRO A 86 2.05 -9.11 -17.15
N GLU A 87 2.73 -10.25 -16.98
CA GLU A 87 2.10 -11.55 -16.73
C GLU A 87 1.81 -11.74 -15.23
N PHE A 88 2.18 -10.79 -14.37
CA PHE A 88 2.03 -10.91 -12.93
C PHE A 88 0.56 -10.83 -12.50
N PRO A 89 -0.06 -11.93 -12.02
CA PRO A 89 -1.50 -11.99 -11.75
C PRO A 89 -1.92 -11.31 -10.45
N GLY A 90 -1.04 -10.55 -9.79
CA GLY A 90 -1.36 -9.85 -8.54
C GLY A 90 -1.46 -10.75 -7.31
N VAL A 91 -1.09 -12.03 -7.40
CA VAL A 91 -1.21 -13.00 -6.30
C VAL A 91 0.15 -13.16 -5.60
N PHE A 92 0.33 -12.45 -4.49
CA PHE A 92 1.47 -12.64 -3.60
C PHE A 92 0.98 -13.19 -2.26
N ASP A 93 1.00 -14.51 -2.11
CA ASP A 93 1.78 -15.16 -1.07
C ASP A 93 1.88 -16.68 -1.34
N LYS A 94 3.11 -17.21 -1.32
CA LYS A 94 3.38 -18.50 -0.67
C LYS A 94 4.73 -18.36 0.02
N PHE A 95 4.69 -18.10 1.33
CA PHE A 95 5.77 -18.40 2.26
C PHE A 95 6.36 -19.78 1.92
N GLY A 96 7.64 -19.79 1.51
CA GLY A 96 8.29 -21.00 1.02
C GLY A 96 9.64 -20.80 0.31
N GLY A 97 10.32 -19.68 0.51
CA GLY A 97 11.78 -19.62 0.39
C GLY A 97 12.42 -20.00 -0.94
N LYS A 98 11.82 -19.70 -2.10
CA LYS A 98 12.56 -19.74 -3.37
C LYS A 98 12.41 -18.45 -4.16
N LYS A 99 13.55 -17.83 -4.43
CA LYS A 99 13.74 -16.75 -5.40
C LYS A 99 13.36 -17.29 -6.77
N ASN A 100 12.36 -16.71 -7.41
CA ASN A 100 12.26 -16.79 -8.86
C ASN A 100 12.81 -15.49 -9.42
N VAL A 101 14.06 -15.56 -9.85
CA VAL A 101 14.67 -14.65 -10.81
C VAL A 101 14.13 -15.04 -12.17
N TYR A 102 13.65 -14.07 -12.95
CA TYR A 102 13.66 -14.18 -14.39
C TYR A 102 14.33 -12.93 -14.93
N TRP A 103 15.26 -13.19 -15.85
CA TRP A 103 16.05 -12.27 -16.68
C TRP A 103 15.27 -11.07 -17.17
#